data_AF-A0A1J4KB16-F1
#
_entry.id   AF-A0A1J4KB16-F1
#
_cell.length_a   1.000
_cell.length_b   1.000
_cell.length_c   1.000
_cell.angle_alpha   90.00
_cell.angle_beta   90.00
_cell.angle_gamma   90.00
#
_symmetry.space_group_name_H-M   'P 1'
#
loop_
_entity.id
_entity.type
_entity.pdbx_description
1 polymer ?
#
loop_
_entity_poly.entity_id
_entity_poly.type
_entity_poly.pdbx_seq_one_letter_code
_entity_poly.pdbx_strand_id
1 'polypeptide(L)'
;MLDESANSQTSSEVINDRYDQVVEYLRESIEHLVNSKLISPNKKRRVDASYVSSRLVDVLKNALASEREAHLEELMLKLSRMNTEKENLDRELIQIKGSTERETLRYTHENEELQKQFAAIEEELKTIEWRQSTKEAAYKADLKQKQTQLQSLKKVIDTSHQIQQNLSQEASNLRNSVLKMQRNQVRLIRRAKELCKEKLNESIEFETQQQNFQEAQQIRALQNTLLKEKAEYRKNQRVCQTLLNAIWAISNEPHPDITPETFTQKIPELKQFIQNALDFHRENAIAELKAEVRKQIPDIQLGNENVVESVQRYISNRIQEKDIEYQRILKRGEEREKRLKQKLQEALTKIEKYQESDESSSNDEEIISDFEKMKDEWDMQKRQLDEKMKMLRVGTSSISSSHTNLK
;
A
#
# COMPACT_ATOMS: atom_id res chain seq x y z
N MET A 1 -33.88 -6.58 150.08
CA MET A 1 -35.15 -6.89 150.75
C MET A 1 -34.88 -7.97 151.79
N LEU A 2 -34.46 -7.57 152.99
CA LEU A 2 -34.28 -8.36 154.22
C LEU A 2 -33.52 -7.41 155.17
N ASP A 3 -34.23 -6.52 155.89
CA ASP A 3 -33.74 -5.85 157.13
C ASP A 3 -34.67 -4.76 157.72
N GLU A 4 -35.87 -4.53 157.19
CA GLU A 4 -36.76 -3.48 157.74
C GLU A 4 -37.62 -3.94 158.93
N SER A 5 -37.62 -5.22 159.28
CA SER A 5 -38.45 -5.77 160.37
C SER A 5 -37.86 -5.55 161.77
N ALA A 6 -36.53 -5.44 161.89
CA ALA A 6 -35.86 -5.33 163.19
C ALA A 6 -35.89 -3.92 163.80
N ASN A 7 -36.08 -2.88 162.98
CA ASN A 7 -35.98 -1.49 163.42
C ASN A 7 -37.30 -0.91 163.96
N SER A 8 -38.43 -1.60 163.76
CA SER A 8 -39.74 -1.22 164.33
C SER A 8 -40.01 -1.85 165.70
N GLN A 9 -39.32 -2.94 166.05
CA GLN A 9 -39.45 -3.59 167.37
C GLN A 9 -38.64 -2.88 168.46
N THR A 10 -37.43 -2.41 168.15
CA THR A 10 -36.56 -1.68 169.09
C THR A 10 -37.10 -0.30 169.47
N SER A 11 -37.85 0.35 168.60
CA SER A 11 -38.47 1.65 168.85
C SER A 11 -39.74 1.54 169.73
N SER A 12 -40.44 0.40 169.70
CA SER A 12 -41.60 0.13 170.56
C SER A 12 -41.21 -0.21 172.01
N GLU A 13 -40.09 -0.89 172.24
CA GLU A 13 -39.63 -1.24 173.60
C GLU A 13 -39.13 -0.02 174.39
N VAL A 14 -38.39 0.89 173.74
CA VAL A 14 -37.86 2.11 174.38
C VAL A 14 -38.96 3.07 174.84
N ILE A 15 -40.13 3.04 174.17
CA ILE A 15 -41.27 3.89 174.52
C ILE A 15 -42.02 3.33 175.74
N ASN A 16 -42.12 2.01 175.88
CA ASN A 16 -42.73 1.36 177.04
C ASN A 16 -41.90 1.55 178.32
N ASP A 17 -40.57 1.49 178.24
CA ASP A 17 -39.69 1.76 179.41
C ASP A 17 -39.78 3.21 179.90
N ARG A 18 -39.87 4.18 178.97
CA ARG A 18 -40.08 5.60 179.34
C ARG A 18 -41.47 5.83 179.94
N TYR A 19 -42.47 5.07 179.48
CA TYR A 19 -43.82 5.13 180.02
C TYR A 19 -43.87 4.65 181.46
N ASP A 20 -43.26 3.51 181.76
CA ASP A 20 -43.24 2.95 183.12
C ASP A 20 -42.46 3.85 184.10
N GLN A 21 -41.36 4.46 183.67
CA GLN A 21 -40.61 5.44 184.49
C GLN A 21 -41.44 6.70 184.82
N VAL A 22 -42.23 7.21 183.87
CA VAL A 22 -43.09 8.39 184.10
C VAL A 22 -44.25 8.05 185.04
N VAL A 23 -44.81 6.84 184.92
CA VAL A 23 -45.87 6.35 185.80
C VAL A 23 -45.38 6.19 187.24
N GLU A 24 -44.17 5.64 187.42
CA GLU A 24 -43.55 5.46 188.74
C GLU A 24 -43.21 6.80 189.39
N TYR A 25 -42.63 7.74 188.62
CA TYR A 25 -42.33 9.10 189.09
C TYR A 25 -43.58 9.88 189.55
N LEU A 26 -44.71 9.73 188.84
CA LEU A 26 -45.99 10.37 189.21
C LEU A 26 -46.60 9.75 190.47
N ARG A 27 -46.46 8.44 190.67
CA ARG A 27 -46.89 7.75 191.90
C ARG A 27 -46.12 8.26 193.10
N GLU A 28 -44.78 8.25 193.03
CA GLU A 28 -43.93 8.71 194.12
C GLU A 28 -44.16 10.19 194.45
N SER A 29 -44.23 11.05 193.43
CA SER A 29 -44.40 12.50 193.65
C SER A 29 -45.73 12.86 194.31
N ILE A 30 -46.84 12.17 193.97
CA ILE A 30 -48.17 12.43 194.54
C ILE A 30 -48.29 11.87 195.96
N GLU A 31 -47.70 10.71 196.22
CA GLU A 31 -47.64 10.13 197.56
C GLU A 31 -46.83 11.03 198.51
N HIS A 32 -45.72 11.61 198.03
CA HIS A 32 -44.93 12.56 198.79
C HIS A 32 -45.69 13.87 199.09
N LEU A 33 -46.52 14.34 198.15
CA LEU A 33 -47.31 15.56 198.28
C LEU A 33 -48.44 15.43 199.31
N VAL A 34 -49.12 14.27 199.33
CA VAL A 34 -50.23 13.99 200.27
C VAL A 34 -49.75 13.66 201.69
N ASN A 35 -48.55 13.07 201.84
CA ASN A 35 -47.96 12.79 203.15
C ASN A 35 -47.22 14.00 203.77
N SER A 36 -46.82 14.99 202.97
CA SER A 36 -46.33 16.25 203.50
C SER A 36 -47.49 17.08 204.05
N LYS A 37 -47.37 17.64 205.26
CA LYS A 37 -48.40 18.41 205.99
C LYS A 37 -48.77 19.77 205.33
N LEU A 38 -48.86 19.84 204.00
CA LEU A 38 -49.21 21.04 203.23
C LEU A 38 -50.73 21.15 202.93
N ILE A 39 -51.55 20.20 203.38
CA ILE A 39 -53.01 20.24 203.22
C ILE A 39 -53.67 20.44 204.61
N SER A 40 -53.98 21.70 204.94
CA SER A 40 -54.74 22.10 206.13
C SER A 40 -56.23 21.72 206.03
N PRO A 41 -56.90 21.31 207.12
CA PRO A 41 -58.21 20.66 207.07
C PRO A 41 -59.36 21.67 206.98
N ASN A 42 -59.88 21.90 205.78
CA ASN A 42 -61.24 22.45 205.60
C ASN A 42 -62.24 21.32 205.33
N LYS A 43 -63.33 21.34 206.09
CA LYS A 43 -64.20 20.21 206.42
C LYS A 43 -64.91 19.58 205.20
N LYS A 44 -64.88 18.22 205.17
CA LYS A 44 -65.78 17.23 204.52
C LYS A 44 -65.42 16.50 203.21
N ARG A 45 -64.18 16.50 202.69
CA ARG A 45 -63.72 15.44 201.77
C ARG A 45 -62.25 15.08 202.01
N ARG A 46 -61.97 13.84 202.45
CA ARG A 46 -60.62 13.25 202.39
C ARG A 46 -60.30 12.98 200.91
N VAL A 47 -59.19 13.50 200.41
CA VAL A 47 -58.67 13.17 199.07
C VAL A 47 -57.66 12.04 199.24
N ASP A 48 -57.88 10.94 198.52
CA ASP A 48 -57.03 9.74 198.58
C ASP A 48 -55.90 9.86 197.55
N ALA A 49 -54.65 9.77 198.00
CA ALA A 49 -53.45 9.89 197.16
C ALA A 49 -53.41 8.84 196.05
N SER A 50 -53.84 7.62 196.38
CA SER A 50 -53.91 6.50 195.44
C SER A 50 -54.90 6.80 194.30
N TYR A 51 -56.01 7.47 194.62
CA TYR A 51 -57.01 7.85 193.63
C TYR A 51 -56.51 8.92 192.65
N VAL A 52 -55.81 9.95 193.14
CA VAL A 52 -55.28 11.03 192.28
C VAL A 52 -54.17 10.51 191.37
N SER A 53 -53.25 9.71 191.90
CA SER A 53 -52.16 9.11 191.13
C SER A 53 -52.68 8.15 190.06
N SER A 54 -53.57 7.23 190.44
CA SER A 54 -54.20 6.30 189.50
C SER A 54 -54.93 7.06 188.39
N ARG A 55 -55.64 8.15 188.73
CA ARG A 55 -56.35 8.96 187.75
C ARG A 55 -55.41 9.69 186.78
N LEU A 56 -54.27 10.18 187.23
CA LEU A 56 -53.27 10.84 186.38
C LEU A 56 -52.57 9.85 185.44
N VAL A 57 -52.22 8.67 185.95
CA VAL A 57 -51.69 7.57 185.15
C VAL A 57 -52.72 7.13 184.10
N ASP A 58 -53.98 6.98 184.48
CA ASP A 58 -55.06 6.66 183.53
C ASP A 58 -55.23 7.75 182.47
N VAL A 59 -55.14 9.04 182.84
CA VAL A 59 -55.23 10.15 181.87
C VAL A 59 -54.04 10.13 180.90
N LEU A 60 -52.82 9.85 181.38
CA LEU A 60 -51.65 9.70 180.53
C LEU A 60 -51.72 8.46 179.64
N LYS A 61 -52.18 7.32 180.17
CA LYS A 61 -52.41 6.10 179.40
C LYS A 61 -53.46 6.34 178.31
N ASN A 62 -54.52 7.06 178.63
CA ASN A 62 -55.56 7.43 177.67
C ASN A 62 -55.10 8.49 176.66
N ALA A 63 -54.16 9.38 177.03
CA ALA A 63 -53.58 10.36 176.12
C ALA A 63 -52.59 9.73 175.14
N LEU A 64 -51.77 8.78 175.61
CA LEU A 64 -50.81 8.04 174.78
C LEU A 64 -51.47 6.92 173.97
N ALA A 65 -52.53 6.30 174.50
CA ALA A 65 -53.42 5.43 173.73
C ALA A 65 -54.52 6.21 173.00
N SER A 66 -54.42 7.54 172.93
CA SER A 66 -55.41 8.34 172.21
C SER A 66 -55.27 8.12 170.71
N GLU A 67 -56.39 8.23 169.99
CA GLU A 67 -56.42 8.18 168.52
C GLU A 67 -55.43 9.17 167.88
N ARG A 68 -55.10 10.26 168.57
CA ARG A 68 -54.15 11.27 168.09
C ARG A 68 -52.72 10.72 168.00
N GLU A 69 -52.28 9.94 168.98
CA GLU A 69 -50.91 9.39 168.98
C GLU A 69 -50.77 8.27 167.95
N ALA A 70 -51.77 7.39 167.84
CA ALA A 70 -51.86 6.40 166.77
C ALA A 70 -51.85 7.05 165.38
N HIS A 71 -52.53 8.19 165.21
CA HIS A 71 -52.49 8.97 163.96
C HIS A 71 -51.12 9.61 163.70
N LEU A 72 -50.39 10.03 164.73
CA LEU A 72 -49.01 10.55 164.57
C LEU A 72 -48.04 9.45 164.15
N GLU A 73 -48.13 8.26 164.74
CA GLU A 73 -47.36 7.09 164.31
C GLU A 73 -47.69 6.69 162.87
N GLU A 74 -48.97 6.68 162.49
CA GLU A 74 -49.39 6.42 161.11
C GLU A 74 -48.82 7.46 160.13
N LEU A 75 -48.82 8.75 160.51
CA LEU A 75 -48.19 9.82 159.73
C LEU A 75 -46.69 9.62 159.60
N MET A 76 -45.98 9.24 160.68
CA MET A 76 -44.55 8.95 160.63
C MET A 76 -44.23 7.76 159.70
N LEU A 77 -45.04 6.70 159.75
CA LEU A 77 -44.94 5.55 158.85
C LEU A 77 -45.23 5.93 157.39
N LYS A 78 -46.22 6.79 157.14
CA LYS A 78 -46.47 7.33 155.80
C LYS A 78 -45.31 8.19 155.31
N LEU A 79 -44.73 9.01 156.19
CA LEU A 79 -43.61 9.90 155.85
C LEU A 79 -42.34 9.10 155.55
N SER A 80 -42.04 8.05 156.33
CA SER A 80 -40.91 7.16 156.03
C SER A 80 -41.10 6.40 154.72
N ARG A 81 -42.30 5.87 154.45
CA ARG A 81 -42.65 5.24 153.16
C ARG A 81 -42.53 6.22 151.99
N MET A 82 -43.04 7.45 152.13
CA MET A 82 -42.89 8.45 151.06
C MET A 82 -41.42 8.84 150.85
N ASN A 83 -40.60 8.85 151.91
CA ASN A 83 -39.19 9.16 151.78
C ASN A 83 -38.41 8.03 151.08
N THR A 84 -38.70 6.77 151.38
CA THR A 84 -38.10 5.64 150.66
C THR A 84 -38.57 5.56 149.22
N GLU A 85 -39.84 5.84 148.95
CA GLU A 85 -40.39 5.95 147.59
C GLU A 85 -39.71 7.08 146.81
N LYS A 86 -39.52 8.26 147.42
CA LYS A 86 -38.78 9.36 146.82
C LYS A 86 -37.35 8.95 146.47
N GLU A 87 -36.62 8.32 147.39
CA GLU A 87 -35.25 7.86 147.13
C GLU A 87 -35.19 6.83 146.00
N ASN A 88 -36.17 5.90 145.93
CA ASN A 88 -36.25 4.93 144.85
C ASN A 88 -36.53 5.61 143.51
N LEU A 89 -37.49 6.56 143.47
CA LEU A 89 -37.79 7.35 142.27
C LEU A 89 -36.59 8.20 141.84
N ASP A 90 -35.83 8.78 142.77
CA ASP A 90 -34.61 9.54 142.46
C ASP A 90 -33.54 8.64 141.83
N ARG A 91 -33.37 7.40 142.33
CA ARG A 91 -32.46 6.41 141.73
C ARG A 91 -32.90 5.96 140.34
N GLU A 92 -34.20 5.67 140.16
CA GLU A 92 -34.77 5.32 138.85
C GLU A 92 -34.60 6.46 137.86
N LEU A 93 -34.83 7.70 138.28
CA LEU A 93 -34.65 8.88 137.45
C LEU A 93 -33.19 9.05 137.02
N ILE A 94 -32.22 8.84 137.92
CA ILE A 94 -30.79 8.86 137.58
C ILE A 94 -30.46 7.74 136.58
N GLN A 95 -30.97 6.53 136.80
CA GLN A 95 -30.74 5.39 135.92
C GLN A 95 -31.31 5.65 134.51
N ILE A 96 -32.55 6.15 134.43
CA ILE A 96 -33.22 6.48 133.18
C ILE A 96 -32.46 7.59 132.46
N LYS A 97 -32.06 8.67 133.15
CA LYS A 97 -31.24 9.73 132.54
C LYS A 97 -29.94 9.17 131.97
N GLY A 98 -29.23 8.34 132.73
CA GLY A 98 -27.99 7.73 132.27
C GLY A 98 -28.16 6.71 131.13
N SER A 99 -29.31 6.01 131.02
CA SER A 99 -29.61 5.19 129.85
C SER A 99 -29.98 6.04 128.63
N THR A 100 -30.82 7.07 128.82
CA THR A 100 -31.25 7.97 127.74
C THR A 100 -30.08 8.76 127.17
N GLU A 101 -29.14 9.23 128.01
CA GLU A 101 -27.91 9.89 127.54
C GLU A 101 -27.05 8.96 126.68
N ARG A 102 -26.85 7.71 127.12
CA ARG A 102 -26.10 6.71 126.34
C ARG A 102 -26.78 6.35 125.03
N GLU A 103 -28.10 6.18 125.03
CA GLU A 103 -28.87 5.93 123.81
C GLU A 103 -28.82 7.12 122.87
N THR A 104 -28.95 8.35 123.39
CA THR A 104 -28.84 9.57 122.60
C THR A 104 -27.46 9.66 121.95
N LEU A 105 -26.38 9.41 122.70
CA LEU A 105 -25.02 9.36 122.16
C LEU A 105 -24.86 8.29 121.08
N ARG A 106 -25.42 7.09 121.28
CA ARG A 106 -25.41 6.02 120.28
C ARG A 106 -26.13 6.45 119.01
N TYR A 107 -27.32 7.03 119.12
CA TYR A 107 -28.09 7.53 117.97
C TYR A 107 -27.39 8.68 117.26
N THR A 108 -26.75 9.59 117.98
CA THR A 108 -25.96 10.66 117.34
C THR A 108 -24.79 10.08 116.56
N HIS A 109 -24.10 9.09 117.12
CA HIS A 109 -22.97 8.46 116.44
C HIS A 109 -23.42 7.66 115.20
N GLU A 110 -24.47 6.87 115.32
CA GLU A 110 -25.06 6.12 114.19
C GLU A 110 -25.55 7.07 113.09
N ASN A 111 -26.17 8.19 113.45
CA ASN A 111 -26.62 9.20 112.49
C ASN A 111 -25.43 9.89 111.80
N GLU A 112 -24.35 10.19 112.51
CA GLU A 112 -23.10 10.71 111.91
C GLU A 112 -22.46 9.70 110.94
N GLU A 113 -22.44 8.40 111.30
CA GLU A 113 -21.94 7.35 110.40
C GLU A 113 -22.81 7.20 109.15
N LEU A 114 -24.14 7.18 109.31
CA LEU A 114 -25.07 7.15 108.19
C LEU A 114 -24.90 8.38 107.29
N GLN A 115 -24.77 9.59 107.86
CA GLN A 115 -24.51 10.80 107.09
C GLN A 115 -23.21 10.70 106.27
N LYS A 116 -22.13 10.14 106.84
CA LYS A 116 -20.88 9.89 106.09
C LYS A 116 -21.08 8.88 104.96
N GLN A 117 -21.83 7.80 105.19
CA GLN A 117 -22.15 6.81 104.15
C GLN A 117 -22.99 7.42 103.03
N PHE A 118 -24.00 8.22 103.37
CA PHE A 118 -24.81 8.95 102.38
C PHE A 118 -23.96 9.89 101.53
N ALA A 119 -23.07 10.68 102.15
CA ALA A 119 -22.17 11.58 101.43
C ALA A 119 -21.24 10.81 100.47
N ALA A 120 -20.70 9.66 100.90
CA ALA A 120 -19.86 8.80 100.06
C ALA A 120 -20.62 8.24 98.85
N ILE A 121 -21.84 7.73 99.07
CA ILE A 121 -22.69 7.22 97.98
C ILE A 121 -23.07 8.33 97.00
N GLU A 122 -23.38 9.53 97.49
CA GLU A 122 -23.67 10.68 96.62
C GLU A 122 -22.46 11.08 95.76
N GLU A 123 -21.25 11.02 96.31
CA GLU A 123 -20.01 11.30 95.56
C GLU A 123 -19.71 10.22 94.50
N GLU A 124 -19.90 8.95 94.85
CA GLU A 124 -19.78 7.84 93.90
C GLU A 124 -20.80 7.95 92.76
N LEU A 125 -22.05 8.27 93.07
CA LEU A 125 -23.11 8.46 92.09
C LEU A 125 -22.76 9.60 91.12
N LYS A 126 -22.33 10.76 91.62
CA LYS A 126 -21.87 11.89 90.78
C LYS A 126 -20.70 11.48 89.89
N THR A 127 -19.76 10.68 90.41
CA THR A 127 -18.61 10.20 89.64
C THR A 127 -19.03 9.24 88.52
N ILE A 128 -19.99 8.34 88.79
CA ILE A 128 -20.54 7.42 87.79
C ILE A 128 -21.29 8.19 86.71
N GLU A 129 -22.15 9.12 87.08
CA GLU A 129 -22.89 9.97 86.14
C GLU A 129 -21.96 10.77 85.24
N TRP A 130 -20.90 11.37 85.80
CA TRP A 130 -19.90 12.10 85.04
C TRP A 130 -19.15 11.18 84.06
N ARG A 131 -18.73 9.98 84.49
CA ARG A 131 -18.08 8.99 83.63
C ARG A 131 -19.00 8.52 82.51
N GLN A 132 -20.28 8.28 82.81
CA GLN A 132 -21.27 7.87 81.82
C GLN A 132 -21.50 8.98 80.79
N SER A 133 -21.74 10.21 81.24
CA SER A 133 -21.93 11.36 80.35
C SER A 133 -20.72 11.58 79.43
N THR A 134 -19.51 11.46 79.98
CA THR A 134 -18.27 11.58 79.19
C THR A 134 -18.13 10.47 78.16
N LYS A 135 -18.43 9.21 78.52
CA LYS A 135 -18.41 8.07 77.58
C LYS A 135 -19.47 8.22 76.49
N GLU A 136 -20.68 8.60 76.84
CA GLU A 136 -21.77 8.82 75.87
C GLU A 136 -21.44 9.96 74.90
N ALA A 137 -20.84 11.06 75.40
CA ALA A 137 -20.38 12.16 74.55
C ALA A 137 -19.29 11.68 73.58
N ALA A 138 -18.32 10.89 74.05
CA ALA A 138 -17.28 10.32 73.20
C ALA A 138 -17.85 9.38 72.12
N TYR A 139 -18.78 8.49 72.48
CA TYR A 139 -19.43 7.61 71.51
C TYR A 139 -20.29 8.37 70.49
N LYS A 140 -21.01 9.42 70.91
CA LYS A 140 -21.76 10.29 70.00
C LYS A 140 -20.83 11.01 69.02
N ALA A 141 -19.67 11.48 69.48
CA ALA A 141 -18.66 12.12 68.64
C ALA A 141 -18.06 11.16 67.61
N ASP A 142 -17.64 9.96 68.03
CA ASP A 142 -17.10 8.93 67.13
C ASP A 142 -18.16 8.47 66.12
N LEU A 143 -19.39 8.22 66.56
CA LEU A 143 -20.49 7.83 65.67
C LEU A 143 -20.76 8.90 64.60
N LYS A 144 -20.77 10.18 64.99
CA LYS A 144 -20.90 11.29 64.04
C LYS A 144 -19.73 11.32 63.05
N GLN A 145 -18.50 11.12 63.52
CA GLN A 145 -17.33 11.05 62.64
C GLN A 145 -17.44 9.88 61.65
N LYS A 146 -17.77 8.67 62.11
CA LYS A 146 -17.98 7.51 61.22
C LYS A 146 -19.10 7.75 60.21
N GLN A 147 -20.18 8.38 60.62
CA GLN A 147 -21.28 8.73 59.71
C GLN A 147 -20.83 9.72 58.63
N THR A 148 -20.03 10.74 58.97
CA THR A 148 -19.47 11.67 57.97
C THR A 148 -18.51 10.96 57.00
N GLN A 149 -17.68 10.04 57.49
CA GLN A 149 -16.80 9.22 56.66
C GLN A 149 -17.61 8.34 55.69
N LEU A 150 -18.65 7.66 56.17
CA LEU A 150 -19.53 6.84 55.33
C LEU A 150 -20.24 7.67 54.26
N GLN A 151 -20.71 8.88 54.60
CA GLN A 151 -21.31 9.78 53.61
C GLN A 151 -20.29 10.22 52.55
N SER A 152 -19.04 10.49 52.93
CA SER A 152 -17.99 10.83 51.98
C SER A 152 -17.66 9.66 51.04
N LEU A 153 -17.55 8.44 51.56
CA LEU A 153 -17.30 7.23 50.77
C LEU A 153 -18.46 6.94 49.82
N LYS A 154 -19.71 7.10 50.29
CA LYS A 154 -20.89 6.94 49.44
C LYS A 154 -20.86 7.91 48.25
N LYS A 155 -20.54 9.18 48.49
CA LYS A 155 -20.39 10.17 47.40
C LYS A 155 -19.32 9.74 46.39
N VAL A 156 -18.17 9.23 46.87
CA VAL A 156 -17.12 8.71 45.98
C VAL A 156 -17.63 7.53 45.15
N ILE A 157 -18.32 6.58 45.76
CA ILE A 157 -18.91 5.43 45.05
C ILE A 157 -19.92 5.89 44.00
N ASP A 158 -20.82 6.81 44.34
CA ASP A 158 -21.84 7.35 43.43
C ASP A 158 -21.18 8.06 42.24
N THR A 159 -20.16 8.90 42.49
CA THR A 159 -19.39 9.55 41.41
C THR A 159 -18.63 8.56 40.55
N SER A 160 -18.03 7.52 41.14
CA SER A 160 -17.31 6.47 40.41
C SER A 160 -18.26 5.66 39.51
N HIS A 161 -19.45 5.31 40.01
CA HIS A 161 -20.49 4.65 39.21
C HIS A 161 -20.95 5.52 38.04
N GLN A 162 -21.15 6.82 38.27
CA GLN A 162 -21.53 7.75 37.20
C GLN A 162 -20.43 7.86 36.13
N ILE A 163 -19.16 7.98 36.54
CA ILE A 163 -18.01 8.01 35.62
C ILE A 163 -17.94 6.71 34.82
N GLN A 164 -18.12 5.55 35.47
CA GLN A 164 -18.11 4.25 34.80
C GLN A 164 -19.24 4.13 33.76
N GLN A 165 -20.45 4.59 34.08
CA GLN A 165 -21.57 4.58 33.14
C GLN A 165 -21.29 5.49 31.93
N ASN A 166 -20.77 6.69 32.16
CA ASN A 166 -20.39 7.62 31.10
C ASN A 166 -19.29 7.02 30.19
N LEU A 167 -18.24 6.44 30.78
CA LEU A 167 -17.16 5.78 30.03
C LEU A 167 -17.67 4.60 29.20
N SER A 168 -18.58 3.79 29.76
CA SER A 168 -19.21 2.68 29.04
C SER A 168 -20.01 3.18 27.83
N GLN A 169 -20.77 4.27 28.01
CA GLN A 169 -21.52 4.89 26.92
C GLN A 169 -20.60 5.48 25.84
N GLU A 170 -19.53 6.18 26.24
CA GLU A 170 -18.52 6.72 25.31
C GLU A 170 -17.81 5.61 24.53
N ALA A 171 -17.43 4.51 25.20
CA ALA A 171 -16.83 3.35 24.56
C ALA A 171 -17.78 2.70 23.54
N SER A 172 -19.07 2.58 23.88
CA SER A 172 -20.11 2.10 22.96
C SER A 172 -20.28 3.01 21.74
N ASN A 173 -20.33 4.33 21.97
CA ASN A 173 -20.42 5.33 20.91
C ASN A 173 -19.20 5.28 19.97
N LEU A 174 -17.99 5.18 20.54
CA LEU A 174 -16.74 5.06 19.77
C LEU A 174 -16.75 3.78 18.92
N ARG A 175 -17.13 2.64 19.52
CA ARG A 175 -17.26 1.37 18.79
C ARG A 175 -18.21 1.49 17.60
N ASN A 176 -19.36 2.13 17.79
CA ASN A 176 -20.34 2.35 16.72
C ASN A 176 -19.79 3.27 15.62
N SER A 177 -19.06 4.33 15.99
CA SER A 177 -18.41 5.24 15.04
C SER A 177 -17.34 4.52 14.21
N VAL A 178 -16.49 3.71 14.85
CA VAL A 178 -15.46 2.90 14.17
C VAL A 178 -16.09 1.91 13.20
N LEU A 179 -17.14 1.20 13.60
CA LEU A 179 -17.85 0.28 12.72
C LEU A 179 -18.47 1.00 11.51
N LYS A 180 -19.04 2.20 11.71
CA LYS A 180 -19.57 3.02 10.61
C LYS A 180 -18.45 3.48 9.66
N MET A 181 -17.33 3.93 10.21
CA MET A 181 -16.15 4.33 9.43
C MET A 181 -15.60 3.16 8.61
N GLN A 182 -15.45 1.98 9.22
CA GLN A 182 -14.98 0.77 8.54
C GLN A 182 -15.91 0.39 7.37
N ARG A 183 -17.23 0.40 7.58
CA ARG A 183 -18.21 0.14 6.50
C ARG A 183 -18.07 1.14 5.36
N ASN A 184 -17.87 2.43 5.67
CA ASN A 184 -17.66 3.47 4.68
C ASN A 184 -16.34 3.27 3.92
N GLN A 185 -15.23 2.96 4.60
CA GLN A 185 -13.94 2.68 3.98
C GLN A 185 -14.03 1.49 3.02
N VAL A 186 -14.66 0.38 3.44
CA VAL A 186 -14.88 -0.79 2.57
C VAL A 186 -15.66 -0.41 1.32
N ARG A 187 -16.70 0.43 1.45
CA ARG A 187 -17.48 0.93 0.29
C ARG A 187 -16.64 1.79 -0.64
N LEU A 188 -15.83 2.70 -0.10
CA LEU A 188 -14.94 3.57 -0.89
C LEU A 188 -13.86 2.76 -1.62
N ILE A 189 -13.25 1.79 -0.96
CA ILE A 189 -12.26 0.88 -1.56
C ILE A 189 -12.91 0.09 -2.71
N ARG A 190 -14.12 -0.43 -2.51
CA ARG A 190 -14.85 -1.13 -3.58
C ARG A 190 -15.10 -0.23 -4.78
N ARG A 191 -15.58 1.01 -4.56
CA ARG A 191 -15.82 1.98 -5.63
C ARG A 191 -14.53 2.39 -6.35
N ALA A 192 -13.44 2.58 -5.62
CA ALA A 192 -12.13 2.87 -6.21
C ALA A 192 -11.64 1.70 -7.07
N LYS A 193 -11.82 0.46 -6.61
CA LYS A 193 -11.49 -0.75 -7.38
C LYS A 193 -12.32 -0.84 -8.67
N GLU A 194 -13.62 -0.56 -8.60
CA GLU A 194 -14.50 -0.53 -9.78
C GLU A 194 -14.03 0.53 -10.79
N LEU A 195 -13.73 1.75 -10.33
CA LEU A 195 -13.27 2.83 -11.19
C LEU A 195 -11.90 2.54 -11.82
N CYS A 196 -10.95 1.95 -11.07
CA CYS A 196 -9.67 1.52 -11.63
C CYS A 196 -9.85 0.42 -12.69
N LYS A 197 -10.80 -0.51 -12.47
CA LYS A 197 -11.11 -1.55 -13.45
C LYS A 197 -11.71 -0.97 -14.72
N GLU A 198 -12.65 -0.03 -14.59
CA GLU A 198 -13.24 0.69 -15.73
C GLU A 198 -12.16 1.44 -16.53
N LYS A 199 -11.29 2.21 -15.85
CA LYS A 199 -10.20 2.95 -16.51
C LYS A 199 -9.17 2.04 -17.16
N LEU A 200 -8.85 0.90 -16.54
CA LEU A 200 -7.96 -0.09 -17.15
C LEU A 200 -8.58 -0.68 -18.41
N ASN A 201 -9.87 -1.04 -18.37
CA ASN A 201 -10.57 -1.55 -19.54
C ASN A 201 -10.64 -0.53 -20.68
N GLU A 202 -10.99 0.73 -20.39
CA GLU A 202 -10.97 1.83 -21.37
C GLU A 202 -9.58 1.98 -22.01
N SER A 203 -8.51 1.90 -21.21
CA SER A 203 -7.14 1.98 -21.74
C SER A 203 -6.79 0.78 -22.61
N ILE A 204 -7.18 -0.43 -22.23
CA ILE A 204 -6.96 -1.64 -23.04
C ILE A 204 -7.72 -1.55 -24.37
N GLU A 205 -8.98 -1.11 -24.34
CA GLU A 205 -9.77 -0.92 -25.56
C GLU A 205 -9.15 0.12 -26.48
N PHE A 206 -8.70 1.25 -25.94
CA PHE A 206 -8.03 2.30 -26.71
C PHE A 206 -6.74 1.79 -27.37
N GLU A 207 -5.86 1.13 -26.61
CA GLU A 207 -4.61 0.57 -27.14
C GLU A 207 -4.89 -0.51 -28.20
N THR A 208 -5.89 -1.37 -27.97
CA THR A 208 -6.29 -2.40 -28.95
C THR A 208 -6.79 -1.76 -30.24
N GLN A 209 -7.60 -0.69 -30.16
CA GLN A 209 -8.06 0.05 -31.34
C GLN A 209 -6.89 0.73 -32.08
N GLN A 210 -5.95 1.32 -31.35
CA GLN A 210 -4.78 1.96 -31.92
C GLN A 210 -3.89 0.94 -32.64
N GLN A 211 -3.62 -0.20 -32.00
CA GLN A 211 -2.85 -1.30 -32.59
C GLN A 211 -3.53 -1.82 -33.87
N ASN A 212 -4.83 -2.12 -33.80
CA ASN A 212 -5.60 -2.58 -34.97
C ASN A 212 -5.54 -1.58 -36.13
N PHE A 213 -5.59 -0.27 -35.83
CA PHE A 213 -5.47 0.77 -36.85
C PHE A 213 -4.08 0.80 -37.48
N GLN A 214 -3.01 0.70 -36.67
CA GLN A 214 -1.63 0.64 -37.17
C GLN A 214 -1.39 -0.62 -38.03
N GLU A 215 -1.85 -1.79 -37.58
CA GLU A 215 -1.77 -3.04 -38.33
C GLU A 215 -2.52 -2.94 -39.66
N ALA A 216 -3.73 -2.36 -39.66
CA ALA A 216 -4.49 -2.14 -40.89
C ALA A 216 -3.75 -1.21 -41.87
N GLN A 217 -3.06 -0.17 -41.38
CA GLN A 217 -2.22 0.69 -42.22
C GLN A 217 -1.02 -0.07 -42.81
N GLN A 218 -0.33 -0.88 -42.01
CA GLN A 218 0.79 -1.70 -42.46
C GLN A 218 0.35 -2.72 -43.52
N ILE A 219 -0.78 -3.40 -43.29
CA ILE A 219 -1.38 -4.33 -44.26
C ILE A 219 -1.66 -3.61 -45.58
N ARG A 220 -2.27 -2.42 -45.55
CA ARG A 220 -2.53 -1.63 -46.77
C ARG A 220 -1.23 -1.24 -47.48
N ALA A 221 -0.19 -0.84 -46.74
CA ALA A 221 1.11 -0.50 -47.32
C ALA A 221 1.76 -1.70 -48.02
N LEU A 222 1.76 -2.86 -47.37
CA LEU A 222 2.28 -4.12 -47.94
C LEU A 222 1.47 -4.57 -49.16
N GLN A 223 0.14 -4.45 -49.13
CA GLN A 223 -0.72 -4.73 -50.28
C GLN A 223 -0.36 -3.83 -51.47
N ASN A 224 -0.14 -2.54 -51.25
CA ASN A 224 0.27 -1.61 -52.30
C ASN A 224 1.64 -1.97 -52.88
N THR A 225 2.61 -2.33 -52.03
CA THR A 225 3.93 -2.78 -52.49
C THR A 225 3.84 -4.07 -53.31
N LEU A 226 3.06 -5.05 -52.85
CA LEU A 226 2.82 -6.30 -53.58
C LEU A 226 2.18 -6.05 -54.96
N LEU A 227 1.23 -5.12 -55.04
CA LEU A 227 0.60 -4.76 -56.32
C LEU A 227 1.62 -4.12 -57.28
N LYS A 228 2.51 -3.25 -56.79
CA LYS A 228 3.60 -2.67 -57.59
C LYS A 228 4.56 -3.74 -58.09
N GLU A 229 5.04 -4.62 -57.20
CA GLU A 229 5.92 -5.74 -57.55
C GLU A 229 5.27 -6.67 -58.59
N LYS A 230 3.99 -7.01 -58.44
CA LYS A 230 3.26 -7.80 -59.46
C LYS A 230 3.19 -7.09 -60.80
N ALA A 231 3.03 -5.77 -60.83
CA ALA A 231 3.03 -5.00 -62.06
C ALA A 231 4.41 -4.96 -62.73
N GLU A 232 5.47 -4.74 -61.95
CA GLU A 232 6.86 -4.80 -62.44
C GLU A 232 7.23 -6.18 -62.94
N TYR A 233 6.87 -7.25 -62.23
CA TYR A 233 7.06 -8.62 -62.66
C TYR A 233 6.40 -8.88 -64.03
N ARG A 234 5.14 -8.46 -64.21
CA ARG A 234 4.45 -8.57 -65.51
C ARG A 234 5.14 -7.75 -66.61
N LYS A 235 5.64 -6.55 -66.29
CA LYS A 235 6.41 -5.74 -67.25
C LYS A 235 7.67 -6.46 -67.68
N ASN A 236 8.42 -7.02 -66.72
CA ASN A 236 9.64 -7.78 -66.99
C ASN A 236 9.34 -9.04 -67.81
N GLN A 237 8.26 -9.77 -67.52
CA GLN A 237 7.83 -10.90 -68.35
C GLN A 237 7.60 -10.50 -69.81
N ARG A 238 6.93 -9.35 -70.07
CA ARG A 238 6.74 -8.84 -71.43
C ARG A 238 8.05 -8.47 -72.11
N VAL A 239 8.98 -7.86 -71.38
CA VAL A 239 10.32 -7.51 -71.90
C VAL A 239 11.08 -8.77 -72.28
N CYS A 240 11.13 -9.78 -71.39
CA CYS A 240 11.74 -11.08 -71.69
C CYS A 240 11.09 -11.75 -72.90
N GLN A 241 9.75 -11.73 -72.99
CA GLN A 241 9.04 -12.27 -74.16
C GLN A 241 9.41 -11.55 -75.45
N THR A 242 9.52 -10.21 -75.40
CA THR A 242 9.90 -9.41 -76.58
C THR A 242 11.33 -9.71 -77.00
N LEU A 243 12.24 -9.86 -76.04
CA LEU A 243 13.63 -10.22 -76.30
C LEU A 243 13.76 -11.62 -76.89
N LEU A 244 13.01 -12.59 -76.33
CA LEU A 244 12.92 -13.93 -76.88
C LEU A 244 12.38 -13.91 -78.32
N ASN A 245 11.27 -13.19 -78.57
CA ASN A 245 10.73 -13.01 -79.93
C ASN A 245 11.75 -12.42 -80.91
N ALA A 246 12.54 -11.43 -80.47
CA ALA A 246 13.60 -10.84 -81.29
C ALA A 246 14.72 -11.84 -81.58
N ILE A 247 15.12 -12.65 -80.60
CA ILE A 247 16.14 -13.71 -80.78
C ILE A 247 15.65 -14.78 -81.75
N TRP A 248 14.40 -15.20 -81.59
CA TRP A 248 13.77 -16.17 -82.49
C TRP A 248 13.69 -15.66 -83.92
N ALA A 249 13.44 -14.36 -84.13
CA ALA A 249 13.46 -13.75 -85.46
C ALA A 249 14.85 -13.74 -86.13
N ILE A 250 15.95 -13.99 -85.39
CA ILE A 250 17.29 -14.07 -85.98
C ILE A 250 17.43 -15.34 -86.83
N SER A 251 16.71 -16.43 -86.57
CA SER A 251 16.90 -17.70 -87.31
C SER A 251 15.58 -18.36 -87.66
N ASN A 252 15.52 -19.08 -88.79
CA ASN A 252 14.35 -19.91 -89.16
C ASN A 252 14.41 -21.33 -88.56
N GLU A 253 15.37 -21.61 -87.67
CA GLU A 253 15.49 -22.90 -86.98
C GLU A 253 14.42 -23.10 -85.91
N PRO A 254 14.02 -24.36 -85.60
CA PRO A 254 13.11 -24.64 -84.49
C PRO A 254 13.68 -24.14 -83.16
N HIS A 255 12.95 -23.24 -82.51
CA HIS A 255 13.40 -22.60 -81.28
C HIS A 255 13.27 -23.52 -80.06
N PRO A 256 14.17 -23.42 -79.05
CA PRO A 256 14.04 -24.14 -77.79
C PRO A 256 12.85 -23.62 -76.96
N ASP A 257 12.22 -24.50 -76.16
CA ASP A 257 11.07 -24.18 -75.29
C ASP A 257 11.50 -23.36 -74.06
N ILE A 258 11.78 -22.07 -74.30
CA ILE A 258 12.17 -21.09 -73.29
C ILE A 258 11.04 -20.06 -73.16
N THR A 259 10.50 -19.94 -71.95
CA THR A 259 9.47 -18.96 -71.60
C THR A 259 10.05 -17.84 -70.75
N PRO A 260 9.38 -16.67 -70.62
CA PRO A 260 9.82 -15.59 -69.73
C PRO A 260 10.05 -16.03 -68.27
N GLU A 261 9.35 -17.06 -67.82
CA GLU A 261 9.42 -17.62 -66.46
C GLU A 261 10.64 -18.52 -66.27
N THR A 262 11.05 -19.21 -67.32
CA THR A 262 12.23 -20.10 -67.33
C THR A 262 13.48 -19.43 -67.90
N PHE A 263 13.35 -18.18 -68.36
CA PHE A 263 14.38 -17.39 -69.02
C PHE A 263 15.70 -17.39 -68.25
N THR A 264 15.67 -17.14 -66.95
CA THR A 264 16.87 -17.05 -66.10
C THR A 264 17.56 -18.41 -65.90
N GLN A 265 16.79 -19.50 -65.89
CA GLN A 265 17.31 -20.85 -65.69
C GLN A 265 17.91 -21.41 -66.99
N LYS A 266 17.35 -21.05 -68.15
CA LYS A 266 17.73 -21.54 -69.48
C LYS A 266 18.60 -20.55 -70.29
N ILE A 267 19.24 -19.58 -69.63
CA ILE A 267 20.19 -18.65 -70.28
C ILE A 267 21.29 -19.38 -71.08
N PRO A 268 21.91 -20.48 -70.60
CA PRO A 268 22.94 -21.17 -71.36
C PRO A 268 22.42 -21.75 -72.68
N GLU A 269 21.21 -22.31 -72.67
CA GLU A 269 20.55 -22.86 -73.86
C GLU A 269 20.23 -21.76 -74.89
N LEU A 270 19.73 -20.62 -74.42
CA LEU A 270 19.48 -19.44 -75.26
C LEU A 270 20.76 -18.90 -75.90
N LYS A 271 21.85 -18.82 -75.11
CA LYS A 271 23.16 -18.39 -75.61
C LYS A 271 23.68 -19.31 -76.71
N GLN A 272 23.54 -20.63 -76.53
CA GLN A 272 23.94 -21.60 -77.53
C GLN A 272 23.11 -21.46 -78.82
N PHE A 273 21.79 -21.26 -78.70
CA PHE A 273 20.92 -21.03 -79.85
C PHE A 273 21.32 -19.77 -80.64
N ILE A 274 21.55 -18.64 -79.97
CA ILE A 274 22.01 -17.40 -80.63
C ILE A 274 23.33 -17.63 -81.37
N GLN A 275 24.27 -18.34 -80.75
CA GLN A 275 25.57 -18.63 -81.36
C GLN A 275 25.40 -19.45 -82.64
N ASN A 276 24.62 -20.53 -82.58
CA ASN A 276 24.33 -21.38 -83.74
C ASN A 276 23.62 -20.60 -84.86
N ALA A 277 22.64 -19.76 -84.52
CA ALA A 277 21.92 -18.91 -85.45
C ALA A 277 22.83 -17.90 -86.17
N LEU A 278 23.75 -17.26 -85.44
CA LEU A 278 24.73 -16.33 -86.01
C LEU A 278 25.74 -17.05 -86.90
N ASP A 279 26.20 -18.23 -86.49
CA ASP A 279 27.12 -19.05 -87.28
C ASP A 279 26.44 -19.52 -88.58
N PHE A 280 25.17 -19.91 -88.54
CA PHE A 280 24.38 -20.24 -89.75
C PHE A 280 24.25 -19.06 -90.72
N HIS A 281 23.92 -17.85 -90.23
CA HIS A 281 23.86 -16.65 -91.09
C HIS A 281 25.22 -16.28 -91.66
N ARG A 282 26.28 -16.43 -90.87
CA ARG A 282 27.65 -16.20 -91.33
C ARG A 282 28.01 -17.18 -92.45
N GLU A 283 27.69 -18.46 -92.31
CA GLU A 283 27.91 -19.47 -93.34
C GLU A 283 27.11 -19.16 -94.62
N ASN A 284 25.84 -18.78 -94.50
CA ASN A 284 25.00 -18.39 -95.63
C ASN A 284 25.54 -17.14 -96.34
N ALA A 285 25.92 -16.09 -95.62
CA ALA A 285 26.50 -14.89 -96.20
C ALA A 285 27.82 -15.20 -96.94
N ILE A 286 28.67 -16.07 -96.37
CA ILE A 286 29.89 -16.54 -97.04
C ILE A 286 29.53 -17.32 -98.31
N ALA A 287 28.52 -18.18 -98.26
CA ALA A 287 28.06 -18.96 -99.42
C ALA A 287 27.48 -18.06 -100.54
N GLU A 288 26.66 -17.06 -100.20
CA GLU A 288 26.15 -16.06 -101.14
C GLU A 288 27.29 -15.24 -101.76
N LEU A 289 28.25 -14.80 -100.95
CA LEU A 289 29.41 -14.04 -101.43
C LEU A 289 30.30 -14.91 -102.34
N LYS A 290 30.49 -16.19 -102.03
CA LYS A 290 31.13 -17.16 -102.92
C LYS A 290 30.35 -17.34 -104.24
N ALA A 291 29.02 -17.41 -104.17
CA ALA A 291 28.17 -17.54 -105.36
C ALA A 291 28.25 -16.31 -106.26
N GLU A 292 28.19 -15.10 -105.68
CA GLU A 292 28.31 -13.84 -106.41
C GLU A 292 29.69 -13.67 -107.03
N VAL A 293 30.77 -14.06 -106.33
CA VAL A 293 32.13 -14.05 -106.88
C VAL A 293 32.29 -15.03 -108.04
N ARG A 294 31.72 -16.25 -107.97
CA ARG A 294 31.72 -17.19 -109.11
C ARG A 294 30.95 -16.64 -110.31
N LYS A 295 29.86 -15.90 -110.06
CA LYS A 295 29.06 -15.28 -111.12
C LYS A 295 29.83 -14.18 -111.84
N GLN A 296 30.61 -13.37 -111.12
CA GLN A 296 31.38 -12.28 -111.71
C GLN A 296 32.72 -12.72 -112.31
N ILE A 297 33.32 -13.81 -111.81
CA ILE A 297 34.57 -14.37 -112.32
C ILE A 297 34.39 -15.90 -112.51
N PRO A 298 33.98 -16.36 -113.71
CA PRO A 298 33.64 -17.77 -113.92
C PRO A 298 34.79 -18.76 -113.73
N ASP A 299 36.03 -18.31 -114.00
CA ASP A 299 37.21 -19.18 -114.03
C ASP A 299 37.93 -19.32 -112.66
N ILE A 300 37.38 -18.74 -111.59
CA ILE A 300 38.01 -18.73 -110.27
C ILE A 300 37.71 -19.98 -109.45
N GLN A 301 38.75 -20.68 -108.97
CA GLN A 301 38.60 -21.82 -108.07
C GLN A 301 38.47 -21.35 -106.61
N LEU A 302 37.23 -21.13 -106.16
CA LEU A 302 36.94 -20.87 -104.74
C LEU A 302 36.85 -22.20 -103.97
N GLY A 303 37.89 -22.54 -103.21
CA GLY A 303 37.91 -23.66 -102.27
C GLY A 303 37.38 -23.31 -100.87
N ASN A 304 37.97 -23.95 -99.84
CA ASN A 304 37.74 -23.61 -98.42
C ASN A 304 38.50 -22.36 -97.96
N GLU A 305 39.32 -21.76 -98.83
CA GLU A 305 40.08 -20.55 -98.56
C GLU A 305 39.16 -19.31 -98.49
N ASN A 306 39.67 -18.24 -97.87
CA ASN A 306 38.97 -16.96 -97.76
C ASN A 306 38.70 -16.41 -99.18
N VAL A 307 37.46 -15.95 -99.43
CA VAL A 307 37.03 -15.44 -100.74
C VAL A 307 37.97 -14.33 -101.24
N VAL A 308 38.45 -13.48 -100.32
CA VAL A 308 39.40 -12.40 -100.61
C VAL A 308 40.73 -12.95 -101.13
N GLU A 309 41.29 -13.97 -100.47
CA GLU A 309 42.56 -14.58 -100.84
C GLU A 309 42.47 -15.30 -102.19
N SER A 310 41.35 -15.99 -102.45
CA SER A 310 41.13 -16.66 -103.73
C SER A 310 41.01 -15.68 -104.90
N VAL A 311 40.33 -14.54 -104.72
CA VAL A 311 40.26 -13.45 -105.74
C VAL A 311 41.63 -12.85 -105.99
N GLN A 312 42.40 -12.59 -104.94
CA GLN A 312 43.73 -11.99 -105.07
C GLN A 312 44.73 -12.92 -105.78
N ARG A 313 44.62 -14.24 -105.54
CA ARG A 313 45.40 -15.27 -106.23
C ARG A 313 45.05 -15.35 -107.72
N TYR A 314 43.77 -15.27 -108.07
CA TYR A 314 43.32 -15.23 -109.48
C TYR A 314 43.86 -14.00 -110.21
N ILE A 315 43.75 -12.81 -109.61
CA ILE A 315 44.28 -11.57 -110.20
C ILE A 315 45.80 -11.68 -110.43
N SER A 316 46.54 -12.19 -109.45
CA SER A 316 48.00 -12.37 -109.56
C SER A 316 48.40 -13.30 -110.70
N ASN A 317 47.70 -14.43 -110.84
CA ASN A 317 47.95 -15.37 -111.95
C ASN A 317 47.61 -14.76 -113.32
N ARG A 318 46.53 -13.98 -113.41
CA ARG A 318 46.12 -13.32 -114.67
C ARG A 318 47.10 -12.22 -115.09
N ILE A 319 47.67 -11.50 -114.13
CA ILE A 319 48.75 -10.53 -114.37
C ILE A 319 49.99 -11.25 -114.90
N GLN A 320 50.42 -12.35 -114.28
CA GLN A 320 51.56 -13.14 -114.77
C GLN A 320 51.35 -13.69 -116.18
N GLU A 321 50.16 -14.21 -116.51
CA GLU A 321 49.84 -14.66 -117.87
C GLU A 321 49.97 -13.53 -118.90
N LYS A 322 49.49 -12.33 -118.55
CA LYS A 322 49.58 -11.14 -119.41
C LYS A 322 51.02 -10.63 -119.56
N ASP A 323 51.83 -10.68 -118.50
CA ASP A 323 53.24 -10.32 -118.57
C ASP A 323 54.01 -11.24 -119.53
N ILE A 324 53.72 -12.54 -119.51
CA ILE A 324 54.31 -13.52 -120.46
C ILE A 324 53.85 -13.24 -121.89
N GLU A 325 52.60 -12.81 -122.09
CA GLU A 325 52.07 -12.42 -123.40
C GLU A 325 52.75 -11.14 -123.93
N TYR A 326 52.93 -10.13 -123.08
CA TYR A 326 53.62 -8.89 -123.46
C TYR A 326 55.09 -9.11 -123.78
N GLN A 327 55.79 -9.96 -123.03
CA GLN A 327 57.16 -10.36 -123.36
C GLN A 327 57.25 -11.05 -124.73
N ARG A 328 56.25 -11.85 -125.10
CA ARG A 328 56.16 -12.47 -126.44
C ARG A 328 55.95 -11.43 -127.55
N ILE A 329 55.18 -10.39 -127.30
CA ILE A 329 54.93 -9.30 -128.27
C ILE A 329 56.19 -8.45 -128.46
N LEU A 330 56.88 -8.09 -127.36
CA LEU A 330 58.14 -7.34 -127.38
C LEU A 330 59.21 -8.06 -128.21
N LYS A 331 59.40 -9.37 -128.02
CA LYS A 331 60.34 -10.17 -128.83
C LYS A 331 60.01 -10.14 -130.33
N ARG A 332 58.73 -10.20 -130.72
CA ARG A 332 58.32 -10.06 -132.13
C ARG A 332 58.56 -8.64 -132.67
N GLY A 333 58.46 -7.62 -131.82
CA GLY A 333 58.78 -6.23 -132.15
C GLY A 333 60.26 -6.05 -132.49
N GLU A 334 61.14 -6.55 -131.63
CA GLU A 334 62.60 -6.49 -131.83
C GLU A 334 63.05 -7.20 -133.11
N GLU A 335 62.47 -8.36 -133.44
CA GLU A 335 62.77 -9.08 -134.68
C GLU A 335 62.37 -8.33 -135.95
N ARG A 336 61.23 -7.59 -135.92
CA ARG A 336 60.81 -6.73 -137.02
C ARG A 336 61.72 -5.52 -137.19
N GLU A 337 62.11 -4.89 -136.08
CA GLU A 337 63.03 -3.74 -136.10
C GLU A 337 64.38 -4.13 -136.72
N LYS A 338 64.91 -5.31 -136.37
CA LYS A 338 66.17 -5.83 -136.91
C LYS A 338 66.11 -6.03 -138.42
N ARG A 339 65.00 -6.56 -138.95
CA ARG A 339 64.78 -6.72 -140.41
C ARG A 339 64.66 -5.39 -141.14
N LEU A 340 64.04 -4.38 -140.53
CA LEU A 340 63.88 -3.05 -141.13
C LEU A 340 65.22 -2.29 -141.17
N LYS A 341 66.05 -2.39 -140.12
CA LYS A 341 67.41 -1.82 -140.12
C LYS A 341 68.27 -2.40 -141.24
N GLN A 342 68.17 -3.71 -141.49
CA GLN A 342 68.91 -4.38 -142.56
C GLN A 342 68.51 -3.87 -143.96
N LYS A 343 67.19 -3.70 -144.21
CA LYS A 343 66.67 -3.13 -145.47
C LYS A 343 67.04 -1.66 -145.66
N LEU A 344 67.12 -0.88 -144.58
CA LEU A 344 67.57 0.52 -144.63
C LEU A 344 69.05 0.62 -145.04
N GLN A 345 69.88 -0.29 -144.53
CA GLN A 345 71.32 -0.34 -144.82
C GLN A 345 71.61 -0.75 -146.28
N GLU A 346 70.80 -1.64 -146.85
CA GLU A 346 70.83 -1.99 -148.29
C GLU A 346 70.33 -0.85 -149.20
N ALA A 347 69.42 0.00 -148.73
CA ALA A 347 68.95 1.16 -149.48
C ALA A 347 69.96 2.30 -149.48
N LEU A 348 70.65 2.55 -148.36
CA LEU A 348 71.69 3.58 -148.25
C LEU A 348 72.92 3.27 -149.13
N THR A 349 73.33 2.00 -149.18
CA THR A 349 74.43 1.55 -150.06
C THR A 349 74.09 1.59 -151.56
N LYS A 350 72.80 1.53 -151.91
CA LYS A 350 72.35 1.78 -153.30
C LYS A 350 72.36 3.26 -153.65
N ILE A 351 72.09 4.15 -152.69
CA ILE A 351 72.08 5.62 -152.93
C ILE A 351 73.51 6.16 -153.10
N GLU A 352 74.49 5.68 -152.34
CA GLU A 352 75.90 6.09 -152.49
C GLU A 352 76.49 5.76 -153.88
N LYS A 353 76.04 4.68 -154.54
CA LYS A 353 76.52 4.32 -155.89
C LYS A 353 75.97 5.19 -157.02
N TYR A 354 74.90 5.95 -156.80
CA TYR A 354 74.29 6.81 -157.82
C TYR A 354 74.67 8.30 -157.67
N GLN A 355 75.42 8.69 -156.63
CA GLN A 355 75.74 10.09 -156.34
C GLN A 355 77.16 10.54 -156.72
N GLU A 356 78.02 9.67 -157.27
CA GLU A 356 79.42 10.03 -157.61
C GLU A 356 79.77 10.07 -159.11
N SER A 357 78.79 9.96 -160.02
CA SER A 357 79.00 10.31 -161.43
C SER A 357 77.66 10.72 -162.06
N ASP A 358 77.42 11.93 -162.52
CA ASP A 358 78.39 12.97 -162.83
C ASP A 358 77.60 14.26 -163.14
N GLU A 359 77.97 15.38 -162.51
CA GLU A 359 78.01 16.65 -163.26
C GLU A 359 79.22 16.57 -164.20
N SER A 360 79.14 15.66 -165.19
CA SER A 360 79.95 15.61 -166.40
C SER A 360 79.34 14.58 -167.39
N SER A 361 78.81 15.11 -168.49
CA SER A 361 78.71 14.47 -169.81
C SER A 361 77.79 13.24 -170.03
N SER A 362 76.67 13.53 -170.70
CA SER A 362 76.11 12.81 -171.88
C SER A 362 74.90 11.88 -171.69
N ASN A 363 73.88 12.19 -172.49
CA ASN A 363 72.81 11.35 -173.06
C ASN A 363 71.48 11.16 -172.30
N ASP A 364 70.65 12.21 -172.45
CA ASP A 364 69.19 12.23 -172.32
C ASP A 364 68.45 11.61 -173.55
N GLU A 365 68.58 10.31 -173.83
CA GLU A 365 67.81 9.70 -174.96
C GLU A 365 66.93 8.49 -174.62
N GLU A 366 66.98 7.88 -173.43
CA GLU A 366 66.19 6.66 -173.17
C GLU A 366 64.87 6.89 -172.42
N ILE A 367 64.71 8.02 -171.74
CA ILE A 367 63.52 8.32 -170.92
C ILE A 367 62.31 8.76 -171.78
N ILE A 368 62.54 9.19 -173.01
CA ILE A 368 61.47 9.68 -173.90
C ILE A 368 60.70 8.53 -174.57
N SER A 369 61.34 7.37 -174.81
CA SER A 369 60.72 6.20 -175.46
C SER A 369 59.68 5.49 -174.58
N ASP A 370 59.95 5.37 -173.27
CA ASP A 370 59.08 4.61 -172.37
C ASP A 370 57.82 5.39 -171.95
N PHE A 371 57.85 6.73 -172.08
CA PHE A 371 56.70 7.58 -171.79
C PHE A 371 55.66 7.57 -172.93
N GLU A 372 56.08 7.43 -174.19
CA GLU A 372 55.16 7.40 -175.34
C GLU A 372 54.38 6.08 -175.43
N LYS A 373 55.01 4.93 -175.13
CA LYS A 373 54.32 3.63 -175.12
C LYS A 373 53.23 3.52 -174.04
N MET A 374 53.46 4.06 -172.85
CA MET A 374 52.49 4.00 -171.76
C MET A 374 51.29 4.94 -171.98
N LYS A 375 51.47 6.00 -172.79
CA LYS A 375 50.41 6.94 -173.16
C LYS A 375 49.45 6.36 -174.21
N ASP A 376 49.96 5.64 -175.19
CA ASP A 376 49.13 5.03 -176.26
C ASP A 376 48.24 3.89 -175.73
N GLU A 377 48.73 3.08 -174.78
CA GLU A 377 47.93 2.02 -174.14
C GLU A 377 46.79 2.60 -173.28
N TRP A 378 47.01 3.74 -172.62
CA TRP A 378 45.99 4.40 -171.82
C TRP A 378 44.87 5.00 -172.69
N ASP A 379 45.22 5.64 -173.81
CA ASP A 379 44.24 6.22 -174.73
C ASP A 379 43.38 5.15 -175.43
N MET A 380 43.94 3.95 -175.67
CA MET A 380 43.19 2.83 -176.24
C MET A 380 42.18 2.24 -175.25
N GLN A 381 42.55 2.07 -173.98
CA GLN A 381 41.62 1.59 -172.94
C GLN A 381 40.51 2.60 -172.64
N LYS A 382 40.79 3.90 -172.73
CA LYS A 382 39.80 4.96 -172.55
C LYS A 382 38.75 5.00 -173.66
N ARG A 383 39.14 4.79 -174.93
CA ARG A 383 38.18 4.67 -176.06
C ARG A 383 37.22 3.49 -175.89
N GLN A 384 37.72 2.33 -175.46
CA GLN A 384 36.88 1.15 -175.22
C GLN A 384 35.86 1.35 -174.09
N LEU A 385 36.20 2.16 -173.09
CA LEU A 385 35.30 2.51 -171.98
C LEU A 385 34.21 3.51 -172.41
N ASP A 386 34.56 4.52 -173.20
CA ASP A 386 33.63 5.54 -173.70
C ASP A 386 32.62 4.97 -174.71
N GLU A 387 33.00 3.99 -175.53
CA GLU A 387 32.10 3.30 -176.46
C GLU A 387 31.10 2.38 -175.73
N LYS A 388 31.55 1.66 -174.69
CA LYS A 388 30.67 0.86 -173.81
C LYS A 388 29.70 1.71 -173.00
N MET A 389 30.14 2.88 -172.51
CA MET A 389 29.27 3.82 -171.79
C MET A 389 28.24 4.51 -172.70
N LYS A 390 28.53 4.66 -174.00
CA LYS A 390 27.61 5.23 -174.99
C LYS A 390 26.52 4.22 -175.43
N MET A 391 26.85 2.93 -175.52
CA MET A 391 25.88 1.86 -175.81
C MET A 391 24.85 1.64 -174.68
N LEU A 392 25.20 1.96 -173.43
CA LEU A 392 24.28 1.84 -172.28
C LEU A 392 23.32 3.03 -172.09
N ARG A 393 23.52 4.16 -172.78
CA ARG A 393 22.66 5.36 -172.64
C ARG A 393 21.54 5.49 -173.70
N VAL A 394 21.50 4.63 -174.72
CA VAL A 394 20.53 4.75 -175.84
C VAL A 394 19.63 3.50 -175.99
N GLY A 395 19.89 2.42 -175.25
CA GLY A 395 19.02 1.24 -175.16
C GLY A 395 17.98 1.35 -174.05
N THR A 396 16.91 2.11 -174.32
CA THR A 396 15.51 1.75 -174.02
C THR A 396 15.21 1.02 -172.70
N SER A 397 14.44 1.62 -171.79
CA SER A 397 12.96 1.56 -171.87
C SER A 397 12.46 0.11 -171.93
N SER A 398 12.09 -0.48 -170.80
CA SER A 398 11.01 -1.49 -170.65
C SER A 398 10.98 -2.10 -169.24
N ILE A 399 9.82 -1.98 -168.58
CA ILE A 399 9.24 -2.96 -167.63
C ILE A 399 9.88 -2.96 -166.23
N SER A 400 9.39 -2.20 -165.25
CA SER A 400 8.15 -2.31 -164.45
C SER A 400 8.20 -3.32 -163.28
N SER A 401 7.69 -2.82 -162.15
CA SER A 401 6.87 -3.52 -161.14
C SER A 401 7.57 -4.21 -159.94
N SER A 402 7.33 -3.59 -158.77
CA SER A 402 6.87 -4.19 -157.48
C SER A 402 7.90 -5.02 -156.69
N HIS A 403 8.00 -5.03 -155.35
CA HIS A 403 7.37 -4.35 -154.21
C HIS A 403 8.13 -4.88 -152.95
N THR A 404 8.35 -4.04 -151.91
CA THR A 404 8.29 -4.32 -150.43
C THR A 404 9.12 -5.44 -149.79
N ASN A 405 9.54 -5.46 -148.52
CA ASN A 405 9.58 -4.59 -147.32
C ASN A 405 10.56 -5.34 -146.37
N LEU A 406 11.63 -4.73 -145.86
CA LEU A 406 11.75 -4.02 -144.58
C LEU A 406 11.57 -4.86 -143.29
N LYS A 407 12.71 -5.21 -142.70
CA LYS A 407 13.02 -4.94 -141.29
C LYS A 407 14.43 -4.37 -141.19
#